data_AF-A0A950LJ30-F1
#
_entry.id   AF-A0A950LJ30-F1
#
_cell.length_a   1.000
_cell.length_b   1.000
_cell.length_c   1.000
_cell.angle_alpha   90.00
_cell.angle_beta   90.00
_cell.angle_gamma   90.00
#
_symmetry.space_group_name_H-M   'P 1'
#
loop_
_entity.id
_entity.type
_entity.pdbx_description
1 polymer ?
#
loop_
_entity_poly.entity_id
_entity_poly.type
_entity_poly.pdbx_seq_one_letter_code
_entity_poly.pdbx_strand_id
1 'polypeptide(L)'
;MPDDHGDAALAGRVWRPELGGPSVVAIRPDGVFDISASFPTMRDLCEAPRPAQALRDAKGEKLGALAEFLANIPSDTRDARKPWLLAPIDLQAIKAAGVTFAISMLERVIEERARGNPAAAAAIRGEIVRL
;
A
#
# COMPACT_ATOMS: atom_id res chain seq x y z
N MET A 1 8.53 -12.96 3.32
CA MET A 1 8.37 -11.73 4.13
C MET A 1 9.72 -11.36 4.71
N PRO A 2 9.93 -10.12 5.20
CA PRO A 2 11.12 -9.78 5.99
C PRO A 2 11.36 -10.78 7.13
N ASP A 3 12.62 -10.99 7.50
CA ASP A 3 12.99 -11.98 8.51
C ASP A 3 12.40 -11.66 9.90
N ASP A 4 12.16 -10.38 10.17
CA ASP A 4 11.59 -9.84 11.42
C ASP A 4 10.06 -9.69 11.40
N HIS A 5 9.37 -10.28 10.43
CA HIS A 5 7.90 -10.16 10.31
C HIS A 5 7.13 -10.64 11.55
N GLY A 6 7.70 -11.53 12.37
CA GLY A 6 7.12 -11.98 13.64
C GLY A 6 7.03 -10.88 14.71
N ASP A 7 7.92 -9.89 14.65
CA ASP A 7 7.97 -8.75 15.59
C ASP A 7 7.29 -7.49 15.02
N ALA A 8 6.89 -7.54 13.76
CA ALA A 8 6.29 -6.43 13.04
C ALA A 8 4.88 -6.08 13.57
N ALA A 9 4.59 -4.78 13.63
CA ALA A 9 3.25 -4.27 13.86
C ALA A 9 2.56 -4.10 12.50
N LEU A 10 1.75 -5.09 12.10
CA LEU A 10 1.13 -5.15 10.77
C LEU A 10 -0.32 -4.66 10.81
N ALA A 11 -0.59 -3.54 10.15
CA ALA A 11 -1.94 -2.99 10.00
C ALA A 11 -2.40 -3.06 8.54
N GLY A 12 -3.71 -3.11 8.34
CA GLY A 12 -4.30 -3.04 7.01
C GLY A 12 -5.76 -2.61 7.07
N ARG A 13 -6.43 -2.74 5.93
CA ARG A 13 -7.88 -2.59 5.84
C ARG A 13 -8.49 -3.76 5.10
N VAL A 14 -9.71 -4.11 5.48
CA VAL A 14 -10.53 -5.11 4.80
C VAL A 14 -11.88 -4.52 4.45
N TRP A 15 -12.48 -4.99 3.37
CA TRP A 15 -13.91 -4.81 3.16
C TRP A 15 -14.66 -5.93 3.89
N ARG A 16 -15.68 -5.59 4.68
CA ARG A 16 -16.57 -6.52 5.39
C ARG A 16 -17.95 -6.53 4.73
N PRO A 17 -18.29 -7.54 3.90
CA PRO A 17 -19.58 -7.62 3.22
C PRO A 17 -20.79 -7.56 4.16
N GLU A 18 -20.66 -8.16 5.34
CA GLU A 18 -21.70 -8.21 6.37
C GLU A 18 -21.98 -6.85 7.02
N LEU A 19 -21.02 -5.92 7.00
CA LEU A 19 -21.19 -4.54 7.47
C LEU A 19 -21.39 -3.55 6.33
N GLY A 20 -21.21 -3.98 5.07
CA GLY A 20 -21.29 -3.12 3.90
C GLY A 20 -20.20 -2.03 3.84
N GLY A 21 -19.04 -2.24 4.47
CA GLY A 21 -18.04 -1.19 4.62
C GLY A 21 -16.62 -1.66 4.95
N PRO A 22 -15.65 -0.72 4.95
CA PRO A 22 -14.27 -1.01 5.32
C PRO A 22 -14.08 -1.09 6.84
N SER A 23 -13.15 -1.94 7.27
CA SER A 23 -12.66 -2.03 8.65
C SER A 23 -11.14 -1.90 8.68
N VAL A 24 -10.62 -1.24 9.72
CA VAL A 24 -9.20 -1.22 10.07
C VAL A 24 -8.85 -2.53 10.77
N VAL A 25 -7.77 -3.18 10.36
CA VAL A 25 -7.37 -4.49 10.90
C VAL A 25 -5.95 -4.51 11.43
N ALA A 26 -5.75 -5.25 12.53
CA ALA A 26 -4.45 -5.74 12.96
C ALA A 26 -4.21 -7.13 12.38
N ILE A 27 -3.02 -7.36 11.83
CA ILE A 27 -2.57 -8.66 11.33
C ILE A 27 -1.58 -9.23 12.35
N ARG A 28 -1.88 -10.40 12.88
CA ARG A 28 -1.11 -11.12 13.90
C ARG A 28 -0.81 -12.54 13.44
N PRO A 29 0.12 -13.26 14.10
CA PRO A 29 0.43 -14.65 13.73
C PRO A 29 -0.80 -15.58 13.71
N ASP A 30 -1.79 -15.30 14.56
CA ASP A 30 -2.98 -16.11 14.71
C ASP A 30 -4.18 -15.64 13.86
N GLY A 31 -4.09 -14.51 13.16
CA GLY A 31 -5.13 -14.07 12.21
C GLY A 31 -5.24 -12.57 11.96
N VAL A 32 -6.33 -12.20 11.31
CA VAL A 32 -6.73 -10.81 11.02
C VAL A 32 -7.82 -10.39 11.99
N PHE A 33 -7.65 -9.24 12.63
CA PHE A 33 -8.52 -8.74 13.69
C PHE A 33 -9.10 -7.38 13.35
N ASP A 34 -10.42 -7.21 13.39
CA ASP A 34 -11.07 -5.90 13.26
C ASP A 34 -10.85 -5.07 14.52
N ILE A 35 -10.12 -3.96 14.38
CA ILE A 35 -9.82 -3.02 15.45
C ILE A 35 -10.54 -1.68 15.28
N SER A 36 -11.56 -1.62 14.41
CA SER A 36 -12.26 -0.37 14.06
C SER A 36 -12.95 0.28 15.25
N ALA A 37 -13.28 -0.50 16.29
CA ALA A 37 -13.78 0.03 17.56
C ALA A 37 -12.78 0.93 18.29
N SER A 38 -11.47 0.68 18.12
CA SER A 38 -10.40 1.53 18.66
C SER A 38 -9.94 2.60 17.66
N PHE A 39 -9.87 2.23 16.38
CA PHE A 39 -9.38 3.10 15.31
C PHE A 39 -10.33 3.04 14.11
N PRO A 40 -11.31 3.96 14.01
CA PRO A 40 -12.26 3.98 12.89
C PRO A 40 -11.59 4.15 11.53
N THR A 41 -10.41 4.76 11.49
CA THR A 41 -9.61 4.95 10.27
C THR A 41 -8.13 4.62 10.50
N MET A 42 -7.42 4.27 9.43
CA MET A 42 -5.97 4.11 9.41
C MET A 42 -5.26 5.43 9.73
N ARG A 43 -5.87 6.58 9.39
CA ARG A 43 -5.40 7.88 9.88
C ARG A 43 -5.39 7.94 11.41
N ASP A 44 -6.47 7.55 12.08
CA ASP A 44 -6.55 7.59 13.54
C ASP A 44 -5.49 6.68 14.19
N LEU A 45 -5.23 5.51 13.60
CA LEU A 45 -4.16 4.62 14.04
C LEU A 45 -2.77 5.25 13.84
N CYS A 46 -2.48 5.77 12.63
CA CYS A 46 -1.16 6.29 12.29
C CYS A 46 -0.80 7.57 13.05
N GLU A 47 -1.79 8.39 13.41
CA GLU A 47 -1.61 9.65 14.16
C GLU A 47 -1.57 9.44 15.68
N ALA A 48 -1.75 8.21 16.17
CA ALA A 48 -1.59 7.89 17.58
C ALA A 48 -0.13 8.16 18.04
N PRO A 49 0.11 8.59 19.30
CA PRO A 49 1.46 8.91 19.77
C PRO A 49 2.48 7.79 19.64
N ARG A 50 2.03 6.52 19.71
CA ARG A 50 2.84 5.32 19.54
C ARG A 50 2.08 4.30 18.68
N PRO A 51 2.02 4.47 17.35
CA PRO A 51 1.06 3.77 16.49
C PRO A 51 1.30 2.25 16.47
N ALA A 52 2.57 1.81 16.43
CA ALA A 52 2.90 0.39 16.48
C ALA A 52 2.52 -0.26 17.82
N GLN A 53 2.62 0.47 18.94
CA GLN A 53 2.19 -0.04 20.24
C GLN A 53 0.66 -0.04 20.35
N ALA A 54 0.02 1.05 19.92
CA ALA A 54 -1.43 1.16 19.86
C ALA A 54 -2.06 0.01 19.05
N LEU A 55 -1.46 -0.34 17.90
CA LEU A 55 -1.86 -1.47 17.07
C LEU A 55 -1.73 -2.82 17.80
N ARG A 56 -0.61 -3.04 18.50
CA ARG A 56 -0.37 -4.26 19.27
C ARG A 56 -1.39 -4.42 20.40
N ASP A 57 -1.72 -3.33 21.08
CA ASP A 57 -2.60 -3.32 22.24
C ASP A 57 -4.10 -3.39 21.87
N ALA A 58 -4.47 -2.88 20.69
CA ALA A 58 -5.84 -2.82 20.19
C ALA A 58 -6.52 -4.19 20.21
N LYS A 59 -7.61 -4.33 20.98
CA LYS A 59 -8.42 -5.54 20.94
C LYS A 59 -9.35 -5.50 19.73
N GLY A 60 -9.74 -6.68 19.24
CA GLY A 60 -10.52 -6.78 18.03
C GLY A 60 -11.17 -8.13 17.84
N GLU A 61 -12.19 -8.14 16.99
CA GLU A 61 -12.89 -9.35 16.56
C GLU A 61 -12.00 -10.11 15.56
N LYS A 62 -11.77 -11.40 15.78
CA LYS A 62 -11.04 -12.24 14.82
C LYS A 62 -11.91 -12.52 13.60
N LEU A 63 -11.47 -12.07 12.43
CA LEU A 63 -12.20 -12.22 11.17
C LEU A 63 -11.84 -13.51 10.43
N GLY A 64 -10.61 -14.02 10.60
CA GLY A 64 -10.14 -15.24 9.92
C GLY A 64 -8.63 -15.32 9.81
N ALA A 65 -8.13 -16.34 9.11
CA ALA A 65 -6.71 -16.51 8.81
C ALA A 65 -6.29 -15.59 7.64
N LEU A 66 -5.10 -14.98 7.71
CA LEU A 66 -4.58 -14.09 6.66
C LEU A 66 -4.61 -14.73 5.26
N ALA A 67 -4.33 -16.04 5.18
CA ALA A 67 -4.34 -16.79 3.92
C ALA A 67 -5.69 -16.73 3.19
N GLU A 68 -6.80 -16.67 3.92
CA GLU A 68 -8.15 -16.59 3.32
C GLU A 68 -8.37 -15.23 2.63
N PHE A 69 -7.86 -14.15 3.22
CA PHE A 69 -7.93 -12.81 2.63
C PHE A 69 -7.03 -12.69 1.40
N LEU A 70 -5.82 -13.25 1.48
CA LEU A 70 -4.88 -13.29 0.36
C LEU A 70 -5.46 -14.05 -0.85
N ALA A 71 -6.15 -15.16 -0.60
CA ALA A 71 -6.83 -15.93 -1.63
C ALA A 71 -7.99 -15.18 -2.31
N ASN A 72 -8.59 -14.18 -1.64
CA ASN A 72 -9.72 -13.39 -2.15
C ASN A 72 -9.32 -12.03 -2.76
N ILE A 73 -8.01 -11.79 -2.99
CA ILE A 73 -7.51 -10.55 -3.61
C ILE A 73 -7.89 -10.43 -5.09
N PRO A 74 -7.64 -11.43 -5.96
CA PRO A 74 -7.82 -11.27 -7.42
C PRO A 74 -9.26 -10.88 -7.75
N SER A 75 -9.44 -9.75 -8.45
CA SER A 75 -10.76 -9.18 -8.68
C SER A 75 -11.64 -10.01 -9.61
N ASP A 76 -11.02 -10.79 -10.48
CA ASP A 76 -11.64 -11.70 -11.44
C ASP A 76 -12.24 -12.95 -10.77
N THR A 77 -11.66 -13.40 -9.65
CA THR A 77 -12.11 -14.61 -8.93
C THR A 77 -12.65 -14.30 -7.52
N ARG A 78 -12.85 -13.03 -7.18
CA ARG A 78 -13.27 -12.61 -5.83
C ARG A 78 -14.68 -13.09 -5.49
N ASP A 79 -14.84 -13.73 -4.34
CA ASP A 79 -16.15 -13.97 -3.73
C ASP A 79 -16.58 -12.74 -2.94
N ALA A 80 -17.60 -12.03 -3.45
CA ALA A 80 -18.12 -10.81 -2.83
C ALA A 80 -18.78 -11.03 -1.45
N ARG A 81 -19.03 -12.29 -1.06
CA ARG A 81 -19.59 -12.65 0.25
C ARG A 81 -18.52 -12.85 1.31
N LYS A 82 -17.25 -12.90 0.91
CA LYS A 82 -16.10 -13.05 1.82
C LYS A 82 -15.37 -11.72 1.96
N PRO A 83 -14.74 -11.44 3.11
CA PRO A 83 -13.86 -10.29 3.24
C PRO A 83 -12.69 -10.30 2.24
N TRP A 84 -12.18 -9.13 1.88
CA TRP A 84 -10.97 -8.99 1.07
C TRP A 84 -10.13 -7.78 1.51
N LEU A 85 -8.82 -7.84 1.24
CA LEU A 85 -7.89 -6.74 1.55
C LEU A 85 -8.18 -5.52 0.68
N LEU A 86 -8.16 -4.35 1.32
CA LEU A 86 -8.20 -3.04 0.66
C LEU A 86 -6.81 -2.41 0.67
N ALA A 87 -6.64 -1.33 -0.10
CA ALA A 87 -5.48 -0.47 0.06
C ALA A 87 -5.40 -0.02 1.53
N PRO A 88 -4.20 -0.06 2.17
CA PRO A 88 -4.05 0.25 3.59
C PRO A 88 -4.23 1.74 3.89
N ILE A 89 -4.26 2.60 2.88
CA ILE A 89 -4.53 4.03 3.01
C ILE A 89 -6.03 4.32 2.84
N ASP A 90 -6.53 5.27 3.64
CA ASP A 90 -7.89 5.81 3.58
C ASP A 90 -7.92 7.33 3.39
N LEU A 91 -7.62 8.10 4.43
CA LEU A 91 -7.70 9.56 4.45
C LEU A 91 -6.33 10.23 4.30
N GLN A 92 -5.25 9.44 4.18
CA GLN A 92 -3.89 9.97 4.02
C GLN A 92 -3.71 10.61 2.65
N ALA A 93 -2.97 11.72 2.60
CA ALA A 93 -2.58 12.34 1.35
C ALA A 93 -1.64 11.41 0.56
N ILE A 94 -1.98 11.15 -0.70
CA ILE A 94 -1.13 10.38 -1.62
C ILE A 94 -0.30 11.36 -2.44
N LYS A 95 1.02 11.31 -2.28
CA LYS A 95 1.95 12.06 -3.12
C LYS A 95 2.53 11.14 -4.19
N ALA A 96 2.16 11.36 -5.45
CA ALA A 96 2.81 10.76 -6.60
C ALA A 96 4.00 11.64 -7.03
N ALA A 97 5.20 11.32 -6.54
CA ALA A 97 6.42 11.95 -7.04
C ALA A 97 6.81 11.32 -8.38
N GLY A 98 6.67 12.07 -9.48
CA GLY A 98 7.27 11.69 -10.75
C GLY A 98 8.79 11.81 -10.70
N VAL A 99 9.47 11.20 -11.67
CA VAL A 99 10.91 11.42 -11.91
C VAL A 99 11.83 11.01 -10.74
N THR A 100 11.46 9.94 -10.05
CA THR A 100 12.18 9.36 -8.91
C THR A 100 13.46 8.62 -9.29
N PHE A 101 13.66 8.35 -10.59
CA PHE A 101 14.91 7.82 -11.12
C PHE A 101 15.61 8.87 -11.97
N ALA A 102 16.91 9.04 -11.76
CA ALA A 102 17.73 9.92 -12.59
C ALA A 102 17.54 9.63 -14.08
N ILE A 103 17.41 8.35 -14.45
CA ILE A 103 17.13 7.90 -15.82
C ILE A 103 15.80 8.45 -16.35
N SER A 104 14.72 8.43 -15.55
CA SER A 104 13.43 9.01 -15.94
C SER A 104 13.50 10.53 -16.11
N MET A 105 14.37 11.21 -15.35
CA MET A 105 14.62 12.65 -15.52
C MET A 105 15.36 12.91 -16.83
N LEU A 106 16.42 12.13 -17.07
CA LEU A 106 17.23 12.26 -18.27
C LEU A 106 16.43 11.97 -19.53
N GLU A 107 15.61 10.92 -19.55
CA GLU A 107 14.77 10.60 -20.71
C GLU A 107 13.74 11.71 -20.99
N ARG A 108 13.16 12.32 -19.95
CA ARG A 108 12.25 13.46 -20.13
C ARG A 108 12.97 14.71 -20.66
N VAL A 109 14.21 14.98 -20.22
CA VAL A 109 15.05 16.05 -20.77
C VAL A 109 15.44 15.77 -22.23
N ILE A 110 15.77 14.52 -22.56
CA ILE A 110 16.07 14.09 -23.93
C ILE A 110 14.85 14.31 -24.82
N GLU A 111 13.67 13.88 -24.38
CA GLU A 111 12.40 14.08 -25.11
C GLU A 111 12.11 15.56 -25.36
N GLU A 112 12.22 16.40 -24.33
CA GLU A 112 11.95 17.84 -24.41
C GLU A 112 12.92 18.58 -25.34
N ARG A 113 14.22 18.21 -25.30
CA ARG A 113 15.24 18.79 -26.18
C ARG A 113 15.16 18.26 -27.62
N ALA A 114 14.83 16.99 -27.79
CA ALA A 114 14.72 16.37 -29.11
C ALA A 114 13.44 16.76 -29.85
N ARG A 115 12.39 17.20 -29.15
CA ARG A 115 11.07 17.56 -29.70
C ARG A 115 10.51 16.49 -30.64
N GLY A 116 10.69 15.22 -30.27
CA GLY A 116 10.25 14.06 -31.06
C GLY A 116 11.18 13.65 -32.21
N ASN A 117 12.32 14.30 -32.43
CA ASN A 117 13.30 13.87 -33.43
C ASN A 117 14.16 12.71 -32.88
N PRO A 118 14.05 11.48 -33.43
CA PRO A 118 14.75 10.31 -32.90
C PRO A 118 16.27 10.38 -33.06
N ALA A 119 16.77 11.02 -34.13
CA ALA A 119 18.22 11.19 -34.34
C ALA A 119 18.81 12.19 -33.34
N ALA A 120 18.09 13.28 -33.06
CA ALA A 120 18.50 14.25 -32.04
C ALA A 120 18.47 13.64 -30.64
N ALA A 121 17.43 12.84 -30.32
CA ALA A 121 17.33 12.14 -29.05
C ALA A 121 18.52 11.19 -28.81
N ALA A 122 18.94 10.43 -29.84
CA ALA A 122 20.09 9.53 -29.75
C ALA A 122 21.42 10.29 -29.53
N ALA A 123 21.60 11.43 -30.21
CA ALA A 123 22.78 12.28 -30.03
C ALA A 123 22.85 12.86 -28.60
N ILE A 124 21.76 13.42 -28.09
CA ILE A 124 21.68 13.99 -26.74
C ILE A 124 21.90 12.91 -25.68
N ARG A 125 21.34 11.70 -25.88
CA ARG A 125 21.58 10.56 -24.98
C ARG A 125 23.06 10.18 -24.93
N GLY A 126 23.75 10.21 -26.06
CA GLY A 126 25.20 9.96 -26.15
C GLY A 126 26.06 11.01 -25.45
N GLU A 127 25.65 12.28 -25.47
CA GLU A 127 26.33 13.36 -24.72
C GLU A 127 26.14 13.22 -23.21
N ILE A 128 24.92 12.91 -22.77
CA ILE A 128 24.57 12.75 -21.35
C ILE A 128 25.30 11.57 -20.70
N VAL A 129 25.50 10.46 -21.41
CA VAL A 129 26.18 9.25 -20.88
C VAL A 129 27.71 9.41 -20.81
N ARG A 130 28.28 10.38 -21.53
CA ARG A 130 29.73 10.67 -21.47
C ARG A 130 30.16 11.53 -20.28
N LEU A 131 29.22 12.22 -19.64
CA LEU A 131 29.42 13.03 -18.44
C LEU A 131 29.37 12.15 -17.19
#